data_AF-A0A661TQ04-F1
#
_entry.id   AF-A0A661TQ04-F1
#
_cell.length_a   1.000
_cell.length_b   1.000
_cell.length_c   1.000
_cell.angle_alpha   90.00
_cell.angle_beta   90.00
_cell.angle_gamma   90.00
#
_symmetry.space_group_name_H-M   'P 1'
#
loop_
_entity.id
_entity.type
_entity.pdbx_description
1 polymer ?
#
loop_
_entity_poly.entity_id
_entity_poly.type
_entity_poly.pdbx_seq_one_letter_code
_entity_poly.pdbx_strand_id
1 'polypeptide(L)'
;MLELRWNPILKQWVIIATHRQNRTYKPPKDYCPLCPTKKGGLSTEVPAEDYDIVVFENKFPSLQQDSPEVTEKDSKFFKHGKAQGTCEVVLFTSDHDGIM
;
A
#
# COMPACT_ATOMS: atom_id res chain seq x y z
N MET A 1 -10.16 9.38 -4.13
CA MET A 1 -9.61 9.63 -5.48
C MET A 1 -8.38 8.77 -5.65
N LEU A 2 -8.32 8.05 -6.76
CA LEU A 2 -7.25 7.13 -7.10
C LEU A 2 -6.98 7.22 -8.61
N GLU A 3 -5.85 7.80 -9.01
CA GLU A 3 -5.50 8.04 -10.41
C GLU A 3 -3.98 8.22 -10.61
N LEU A 4 -3.53 8.18 -11.85
CA LEU A 4 -2.20 8.60 -12.30
C LEU A 4 -2.28 9.99 -12.90
N ARG A 5 -1.31 10.85 -12.57
CA ARG A 5 -1.16 12.17 -13.19
C ARG A 5 0.22 12.31 -13.81
N TRP A 6 0.28 12.75 -15.06
CA TRP A 6 1.53 12.99 -15.77
C TRP A 6 2.17 14.30 -15.31
N ASN A 7 3.43 14.24 -14.87
CA ASN A 7 4.27 15.40 -14.62
C ASN A 7 5.07 15.72 -15.90
N PRO A 8 4.80 16.85 -16.59
CA PRO A 8 5.48 17.18 -17.85
C PRO A 8 6.93 17.65 -17.69
N ILE A 9 7.33 18.12 -16.51
CA ILE A 9 8.69 18.59 -16.24
C ILE A 9 9.62 17.39 -16.06
N LEU A 10 9.22 16.46 -15.21
CA LEU A 10 10.00 15.25 -14.92
C LEU A 10 9.77 14.13 -15.95
N LYS A 11 8.73 14.27 -16.80
CA LYS A 11 8.28 13.25 -17.75
C LYS A 11 7.99 11.91 -17.07
N GLN A 12 7.22 11.95 -15.99
CA GLN A 12 6.91 10.80 -15.16
C GLN A 12 5.43 10.78 -14.77
N TRP A 13 4.90 9.57 -14.56
CA TRP A 13 3.60 9.38 -13.94
C TRP A 13 3.71 9.42 -12.42
N VAL A 14 2.79 10.13 -11.78
CA VAL A 14 2.67 10.23 -10.33
C VAL A 14 1.35 9.62 -9.91
N ILE A 15 1.38 8.70 -8.95
CA ILE A 15 0.18 8.11 -8.39
C ILE A 15 -0.42 9.07 -7.35
N ILE A 16 -1.72 9.36 -7.48
CA ILE A 16 -2.51 10.13 -6.52
C ILE A 16 -3.52 9.17 -5.88
N ALA A 17 -3.36 8.91 -4.58
CA ALA A 17 -4.18 7.97 -3.81
C ALA A 17 -4.67 8.63 -2.51
N THR A 18 -5.73 9.44 -2.58
CA THR A 18 -6.14 10.31 -1.47
C THR A 18 -6.66 9.55 -0.26
N HIS A 19 -7.20 8.33 -0.44
CA HIS A 19 -7.65 7.47 0.66
C HIS A 19 -6.51 7.10 1.62
N ARG A 20 -5.25 7.13 1.15
CA ARG A 20 -4.07 6.85 1.97
C ARG A 20 -3.84 7.90 3.08
N GLN A 21 -4.48 9.08 3.01
CA GLN A 21 -4.43 10.08 4.09
C GLN A 21 -5.06 9.58 5.39
N ASN A 22 -6.01 8.63 5.30
CA ASN A 22 -6.66 8.03 6.47
C ASN A 22 -5.91 6.79 6.99
N ARG A 23 -4.71 6.51 6.49
CA ARG A 23 -3.90 5.37 6.95
C ARG A 23 -3.54 5.57 8.41
N THR A 24 -3.57 4.49 9.18
CA THR A 24 -3.02 4.46 10.54
C THR A 24 -1.59 4.97 10.54
N TYR A 25 -1.37 6.13 11.15
CA TYR A 25 -0.05 6.72 11.32
C TYR A 25 0.47 6.34 12.69
N LYS A 26 1.51 5.50 12.71
CA LYS A 26 2.13 4.90 13.90
C LYS A 26 1.12 4.10 14.75
N PRO A 27 1.02 2.78 14.54
CA PRO A 27 0.25 1.94 15.45
C PRO A 27 0.78 2.07 16.90
N PRO A 28 -0.02 1.64 17.89
CA PRO A 28 0.41 1.59 19.29
C PRO A 28 1.76 0.87 19.44
N LYS A 29 2.59 1.28 20.42
CA LYS A 29 3.96 0.74 20.59
C LYS A 29 3.99 -0.77 20.83
N ASP A 30 2.93 -1.30 21.42
CA ASP A 30 2.73 -2.71 21.74
C ASP A 30 2.09 -3.52 20.60
N TYR A 31 1.81 -2.88 19.46
CA TYR A 31 1.18 -3.52 18.31
C TYR A 31 1.89 -3.21 16.99
N CYS A 32 2.45 -4.25 16.36
CA CYS A 32 2.96 -4.18 15.01
C CYS A 32 2.03 -4.99 14.07
N PRO A 33 1.42 -4.38 13.03
CA PRO A 33 0.53 -5.08 12.10
C PRO A 33 1.26 -6.06 11.18
N LEU A 34 2.60 -6.07 11.17
CA LEU A 34 3.43 -6.92 10.33
C LEU A 34 4.06 -8.08 11.11
N CYS A 35 3.98 -8.08 12.45
CA CYS A 35 4.44 -9.21 13.24
C CYS A 35 3.46 -10.40 13.11
N PRO A 36 3.90 -11.64 13.38
CA PRO A 36 3.01 -12.78 13.48
C PRO A 36 1.90 -12.56 14.51
N THR A 37 0.72 -13.11 14.25
CA THR A 37 -0.37 -13.11 15.23
C THR A 37 -0.05 -14.11 16.34
N LYS A 38 0.16 -13.62 17.57
CA LYS A 38 0.43 -14.47 18.74
C LYS A 38 -0.86 -15.07 19.29
N LYS A 39 -0.80 -16.29 19.82
CA LYS A 39 -1.93 -16.95 20.49
C LYS A 39 -2.52 -16.09 21.62
N GLY A 40 -3.79 -15.71 21.50
CA GLY A 40 -4.47 -14.83 22.45
C GLY A 40 -4.09 -13.35 22.36
N GLY A 41 -3.27 -12.97 21.37
CA GLY A 41 -2.92 -11.58 21.06
C GLY A 41 -3.89 -10.92 20.07
N LEU A 42 -3.59 -9.66 19.73
CA LEU A 42 -4.32 -8.93 18.70
C LEU A 42 -4.00 -9.50 17.31
N SER A 43 -5.03 -9.62 16.46
CA SER A 43 -4.84 -10.02 15.06
C SER A 43 -3.98 -9.01 14.30
N THR A 44 -3.05 -9.51 13.51
CA THR A 44 -2.21 -8.73 12.59
C THR A 44 -2.58 -9.05 11.14
N GLU A 45 -1.88 -8.46 10.17
CA GLU A 45 -2.02 -8.83 8.75
C GLU A 45 -1.39 -10.21 8.46
N VAL A 46 -0.67 -10.81 9.42
CA VAL A 46 -0.06 -12.14 9.33
C VAL A 46 -0.71 -13.08 10.36
N PRO A 47 -1.70 -13.91 9.95
CA PRO A 47 -2.42 -14.80 10.87
C PRO A 47 -1.56 -15.94 11.44
N ALA A 48 -0.47 -16.31 10.76
CA ALA A 48 0.45 -17.34 11.22
C ALA A 48 1.20 -16.88 12.48
N GLU A 49 1.59 -17.84 13.32
CA GLU A 49 2.36 -17.58 14.55
C GLU A 49 3.85 -17.35 14.28
N ASP A 50 4.34 -17.69 13.08
CA ASP A 50 5.71 -17.50 12.61
C ASP A 50 5.77 -17.49 11.06
N TYR A 51 6.86 -16.97 10.48
CA TYR A 51 7.11 -17.01 9.03
C TYR A 51 8.58 -16.74 8.65
N ASP A 52 9.02 -17.38 7.56
CA ASP A 52 10.26 -17.00 6.87
C ASP A 52 10.01 -15.82 5.92
N ILE A 53 9.03 -15.97 5.02
CA ILE A 53 8.61 -14.90 4.09
C ILE A 53 7.09 -14.95 3.97
N VAL A 54 6.44 -13.79 4.00
CA VAL A 54 5.00 -13.64 3.76
C VAL A 54 4.75 -12.50 2.77
N VAL A 55 3.79 -12.70 1.87
CA VAL A 55 3.33 -11.71 0.92
C VAL A 55 1.81 -11.58 1.03
N PHE A 56 1.32 -10.34 1.10
CA PHE A 56 -0.12 -10.05 1.09
C PHE A 56 -0.39 -8.70 0.45
N GLU A 57 -1.65 -8.48 0.05
CA GLU A 57 -2.07 -7.21 -0.54
C GLU A 57 -2.03 -6.07 0.48
N ASN A 58 -1.49 -4.93 0.05
CA ASN A 58 -1.38 -3.75 0.88
C ASN A 58 -2.77 -3.18 1.19
N LYS A 59 -3.12 -3.12 2.47
CA LYS A 59 -4.38 -2.54 2.98
C LYS A 59 -4.66 -1.10 2.53
N PHE A 60 -3.61 -0.33 2.22
CA PHE A 60 -3.71 1.06 1.76
C PHE A 60 -3.01 1.19 0.40
N PRO A 61 -3.51 0.52 -0.65
CA PRO A 61 -2.75 0.36 -1.87
C PRO A 61 -2.74 1.67 -2.68
N SER A 62 -1.68 1.87 -3.44
CA SER A 62 -1.55 2.99 -4.38
C SER A 62 -2.11 2.67 -5.76
N LEU A 63 -2.39 1.40 -6.06
CA LEU A 63 -2.97 0.91 -7.29
C LEU A 63 -4.04 -0.13 -6.92
N GLN A 64 -5.11 -0.23 -7.71
CA GLN A 64 -6.17 -1.21 -7.46
C GLN A 64 -6.55 -1.94 -8.76
N GLN A 65 -6.90 -3.23 -8.66
CA GLN A 65 -7.37 -4.02 -9.80
C GLN A 65 -8.72 -3.51 -10.33
N ASP A 66 -9.56 -2.97 -9.48
CA ASP A 66 -10.83 -2.34 -9.89
C ASP A 66 -10.73 -0.83 -9.71
N SER A 67 -9.63 -0.22 -10.16
CA SER A 67 -9.47 1.23 -10.10
C SER A 67 -10.67 1.91 -10.78
N PRO A 68 -11.21 3.02 -10.22
CA PRO A 68 -12.25 3.76 -10.90
C PRO A 68 -11.71 4.35 -12.22
N GLU A 69 -12.61 4.55 -13.18
CA GLU A 69 -12.30 5.31 -14.38
C GLU A 69 -11.98 6.77 -14.03
N VAL A 70 -11.05 7.35 -14.77
CA VAL A 70 -10.67 8.75 -14.60
C VAL A 70 -11.61 9.62 -15.41
N THR A 71 -12.23 10.61 -14.77
CA THR A 71 -13.24 11.49 -15.39
C THR A 71 -12.67 12.82 -15.84
N GLU A 72 -11.46 13.12 -15.36
CA GLU A 72 -10.71 14.33 -15.58
C GLU A 72 -10.23 14.41 -17.03
N LYS A 73 -10.48 15.55 -17.67
CA LYS A 73 -10.07 15.77 -19.07
C LYS A 73 -8.58 16.07 -19.14
N ASP A 74 -7.91 15.41 -20.07
CA ASP A 74 -6.55 15.74 -20.45
C ASP A 74 -6.44 17.16 -21.01
N SER A 75 -5.27 17.76 -20.80
CA SER A 75 -4.86 19.03 -21.37
C SER A 75 -3.60 18.86 -22.22
N LYS A 76 -3.09 19.95 -22.82
CA LYS A 76 -1.85 19.93 -23.61
C LYS A 76 -0.65 19.38 -22.81
N PHE A 77 -0.60 19.65 -21.51
CA PHE A 77 0.57 19.35 -20.67
C PHE A 77 0.30 18.32 -19.58
N PHE A 78 -0.93 18.25 -19.07
CA PHE A 78 -1.33 17.32 -18.02
C PHE A 78 -2.22 16.24 -18.61
N LYS A 79 -1.87 14.99 -18.30
CA LYS A 79 -2.63 13.79 -18.66
C LYS A 79 -3.00 13.03 -17.41
N HIS A 80 -4.12 12.33 -17.46
CA HIS A 80 -4.59 11.49 -16.39
C HIS A 80 -4.68 10.04 -16.86
N GLY A 81 -4.51 9.10 -15.94
CA GLY A 81 -4.50 7.68 -16.25
C GLY A 81 -5.09 6.86 -15.11
N LYS A 82 -5.61 5.69 -15.44
CA LYS A 82 -6.17 4.77 -14.45
C LYS A 82 -5.06 4.23 -13.55
N ALA A 83 -5.24 4.30 -12.23
CA ALA A 83 -4.30 3.75 -11.25
C ALA A 83 -4.53 2.24 -11.04
N GLN A 84 -4.43 1.52 -12.15
CA GLN A 84 -4.68 0.09 -12.26
C GLN A 84 -3.46 -0.73 -11.81
N GLY A 85 -3.66 -1.72 -10.93
CA GLY A 85 -2.61 -2.66 -10.52
C GLY A 85 -2.83 -3.24 -9.12
N THR A 86 -1.83 -3.96 -8.62
CA THR A 86 -1.81 -4.52 -7.25
C THR A 86 -0.62 -3.94 -6.49
N CYS A 87 -0.79 -3.68 -5.21
CA CYS A 87 0.30 -3.31 -4.31
C CYS A 87 0.41 -4.38 -3.23
N GLU A 88 1.58 -4.98 -3.07
CA GLU A 88 1.81 -6.01 -2.06
C GLU A 88 2.79 -5.51 -1.00
N VAL A 89 2.74 -6.15 0.16
CA VAL A 89 3.74 -6.03 1.23
C VAL A 89 4.47 -7.35 1.31
N VAL A 90 5.80 -7.30 1.26
CA VAL A 90 6.68 -8.46 1.43
C VAL A 90 7.37 -8.33 2.76
N LEU A 91 7.21 -9.33 3.61
CA LEU A 91 7.87 -9.45 4.91
C LEU A 91 8.89 -10.56 4.82
N PHE A 92 10.10 -10.31 5.29
CA PHE A 92 11.25 -11.19 5.07
C PHE A 92 11.74 -11.94 6.31
N THR A 93 11.16 -11.66 7.47
CA THR A 93 11.42 -12.37 8.71
C THR A 93 10.32 -12.05 9.71
N SER A 94 9.98 -13.01 10.55
CA SER A 94 9.08 -12.84 11.70
C SER A 94 9.72 -12.07 12.86
N ASP A 95 11.05 -11.93 12.87
CA ASP A 95 11.77 -11.15 13.87
C ASP A 95 11.57 -9.64 13.65
N HIS A 96 10.96 -8.97 14.63
CA HIS A 96 10.66 -7.54 14.55
C HIS A 96 11.91 -6.66 14.44
N ASP A 97 12.97 -7.08 15.12
CA ASP A 97 14.24 -6.35 15.18
C ASP A 97 15.28 -6.95 14.21
N GLY A 98 14.84 -7.92 13.38
CA GLY A 98 15.66 -8.56 12.38
C GLY A 98 16.16 -7.55 11.34
N ILE A 99 17.46 -7.62 11.04
CA ILE A 99 18.10 -6.84 9.99
C ILE A 99 18.59 -7.83 8.94
N MET A 100 18.30 -7.54 7.67
CA MET A 100 18.74 -8.33 6.53
C MET A 100 19.96 -7.71 5.84
#